data_AF-A0A956J8G7-F1
#
_entry.id   AF-A0A956J8G7-F1
#
_cell.length_a   1.000
_cell.length_b   1.000
_cell.length_c   1.000
_cell.angle_alpha   90.00
_cell.angle_beta   90.00
_cell.angle_gamma   90.00
#
_symmetry.space_group_name_H-M   'P 1'
#
loop_
_entity.id
_entity.type
_entity.pdbx_description
1 polymer ?
#
loop_
_entity_poly.entity_id
_entity_poly.type
_entity_poly.pdbx_seq_one_letter_code
_entity_poly.pdbx_strand_id
1 'polypeptide(L)'
;MWRWAIAFGVGMAFSCAGSSVFVCGSDEECSGGRCETNGYCSFPDDDCASGWVYGDLSAPQLAGECVDGEDGSTGTTMGPPGEAEVTTGNPLPPPDGSEEDDGTTSGGVDPGTTSTSSTTTPPDTGPPPTDDGMSCPPREEFLVWVEDSEIMAPMQTEVASSLPGAPLYAYSEEEGIGTVTFHIELQCEATVYAWGLVLDPVPGDNPSEDPDSFNISIDGSIEGLWEYGCAFEGSATNWRWAPIHPIEPCSRTPFGLGAAEGPHSLIVRNGEGQAANTTSGIAAVYISTDEGDDPNDAFPLGGP
;
A
#
# COMPACT_ATOMS: atom_id res chain seq x y z
N MET A 1 -52.91 2.52 -40.11
CA MET A 1 -52.48 3.40 -39.00
C MET A 1 -51.54 2.59 -38.13
N TRP A 2 -50.23 2.74 -38.28
CA TRP A 2 -49.25 2.06 -37.42
C TRP A 2 -48.22 3.10 -36.99
N ARG A 3 -48.16 3.36 -35.67
CA ARG A 3 -47.25 4.33 -35.06
C ARG A 3 -45.96 3.61 -34.67
N TRP A 4 -44.85 4.06 -35.21
CA TRP A 4 -43.50 3.72 -34.74
C TRP A 4 -43.15 4.64 -33.56
N ALA A 5 -42.79 4.06 -32.42
CA ALA A 5 -42.20 4.78 -31.30
C ALA A 5 -40.68 4.56 -31.37
N ILE A 6 -39.93 5.64 -31.57
CA ILE A 6 -38.47 5.67 -31.49
C ILE A 6 -38.12 5.97 -30.04
N ALA A 7 -37.55 5.00 -29.33
CA ALA A 7 -36.98 5.20 -28.01
C ALA A 7 -35.50 5.63 -28.19
N PHE A 8 -35.20 6.88 -27.83
CA PHE A 8 -33.82 7.37 -27.68
C PHE A 8 -33.30 6.89 -26.32
N GLY A 9 -32.43 5.88 -26.33
CA GLY A 9 -31.66 5.47 -25.16
C GLY A 9 -30.49 6.42 -24.94
N VAL A 10 -30.56 7.21 -23.88
CA VAL A 10 -29.45 8.02 -23.37
C VAL A 10 -28.52 7.08 -22.62
N GLY A 11 -27.36 6.78 -23.20
CA GLY A 11 -26.30 6.02 -22.55
C GLY A 11 -25.63 6.88 -21.48
N MET A 12 -25.79 6.50 -20.21
CA MET A 12 -24.98 7.03 -19.12
C MET A 12 -23.63 6.33 -19.17
N ALA A 13 -22.57 7.09 -19.47
CA ALA A 13 -21.20 6.65 -19.26
C ALA A 13 -20.93 6.66 -17.76
N PHE A 14 -20.81 5.48 -17.15
CA PHE A 14 -20.25 5.35 -15.81
C PHE A 14 -18.72 5.54 -15.93
N SER A 15 -18.23 6.63 -15.36
CA SER A 15 -16.81 6.92 -15.23
C SER A 15 -16.28 6.07 -14.09
N CYS A 16 -15.36 5.14 -14.36
CA CYS A 16 -14.50 4.55 -13.34
C CYS A 16 -13.69 5.69 -12.71
N ALA A 17 -14.14 6.17 -11.56
CA ALA A 17 -13.44 7.17 -10.76
C ALA A 17 -13.21 6.59 -9.38
N GLY A 18 -12.50 5.46 -9.31
CA GLY A 18 -11.73 5.14 -8.12
C GLY A 18 -10.58 6.12 -8.07
N SER A 19 -10.72 7.23 -7.34
CA SER A 19 -9.63 8.17 -7.12
C SER A 19 -8.64 7.51 -6.15
N SER A 20 -7.74 6.68 -6.68
CA SER A 20 -6.59 6.22 -5.93
C SER A 20 -5.74 7.44 -5.58
N VAL A 21 -5.49 7.65 -4.29
CA VAL A 21 -4.58 8.68 -3.80
C VAL A 21 -3.18 8.40 -4.36
N PHE A 22 -2.59 9.37 -5.06
CA PHE A 22 -1.25 9.27 -5.62
C PHE A 22 -0.21 9.68 -4.58
N VAL A 23 0.88 8.91 -4.48
CA VAL A 23 2.02 9.22 -3.62
C VAL A 23 3.31 9.17 -4.39
N CYS A 24 4.11 10.22 -4.23
CA CYS A 24 5.42 10.35 -4.82
C CYS A 24 6.51 9.87 -3.86
N GLY A 25 7.56 9.27 -4.40
CA GLY A 25 8.82 9.03 -3.70
C GLY A 25 9.89 10.09 -4.00
N SER A 26 9.71 10.86 -5.06
CA SER A 26 10.68 11.85 -5.56
C SER A 26 10.00 12.98 -6.35
N ASP A 27 10.68 14.12 -6.51
CA ASP A 27 10.17 15.28 -7.23
C ASP A 27 9.88 14.96 -8.72
N GLU A 28 10.64 14.06 -9.32
CA GLU A 28 10.51 13.67 -10.73
C GLU A 28 9.16 13.01 -11.06
N GLU A 29 8.50 12.43 -10.05
CA GLU A 29 7.18 11.82 -10.17
C GLU A 29 6.05 12.87 -10.20
N CYS A 30 6.33 14.08 -9.70
CA CYS A 30 5.41 15.21 -9.71
C CYS A 30 5.62 16.03 -10.98
N SER A 31 4.76 15.85 -11.99
CA SER A 31 4.85 16.48 -13.33
C SER A 31 4.89 18.03 -13.32
N GLY A 32 6.03 18.61 -12.97
CA GLY A 32 6.20 20.06 -12.74
C GLY A 32 5.90 20.53 -11.31
N GLY A 33 5.78 19.60 -10.37
CA GLY A 33 5.62 19.87 -8.94
C GLY A 33 6.86 19.49 -8.14
N ARG A 34 6.68 19.32 -6.83
CA ARG A 34 7.66 18.71 -5.92
C ARG A 34 6.97 17.72 -5.01
N CYS A 35 7.72 16.73 -4.54
CA CYS A 35 7.23 15.75 -3.59
C CYS A 35 7.41 16.27 -2.16
N GLU A 36 6.31 16.46 -1.44
CA GLU A 36 6.33 16.86 -0.05
C GLU A 36 6.69 15.68 0.87
N THR A 37 7.15 15.95 2.09
CA THR A 37 7.59 14.92 3.05
C THR A 37 6.49 13.90 3.41
N ASN A 38 5.22 14.29 3.28
CA ASN A 38 4.07 13.42 3.49
C ASN A 38 3.72 12.56 2.27
N GLY A 39 4.53 12.62 1.21
CA GLY A 39 4.40 11.80 0.00
C GLY A 39 3.43 12.36 -1.04
N TYR A 40 2.94 13.60 -0.90
CA TYR A 40 2.02 14.18 -1.88
C TYR A 40 2.71 15.21 -2.78
N CYS A 41 2.29 15.27 -4.05
CA CYS A 41 2.79 16.29 -4.96
C CYS A 41 2.17 17.65 -4.66
N SER A 42 3.01 18.66 -4.51
CA SER A 42 2.59 20.07 -4.51
C SER A 42 3.03 20.78 -5.78
N PHE A 43 2.26 21.79 -6.16
CA PHE A 43 2.44 22.57 -7.38
C PHE A 43 2.50 24.07 -7.05
N PRO A 44 3.23 24.88 -7.83
CA PRO A 44 3.29 26.31 -7.61
C PRO A 44 1.91 26.98 -7.69
N ASP A 45 1.55 27.73 -6.66
CA ASP A 45 0.31 28.51 -6.59
C ASP A 45 0.54 29.83 -5.85
N ASP A 46 0.32 30.95 -6.55
CA ASP A 46 0.54 32.31 -6.04
C ASP A 46 -0.54 32.75 -5.03
N ASP A 47 -1.68 32.06 -4.95
CA ASP A 47 -2.73 32.32 -3.95
C ASP A 47 -2.35 31.74 -2.57
N CYS A 48 -1.38 30.83 -2.52
CA CYS A 48 -0.86 30.25 -1.28
C CYS A 48 0.31 31.06 -0.71
N ALA A 49 0.29 31.31 0.61
CA ALA A 49 1.35 32.07 1.28
C ALA A 49 2.74 31.39 1.17
N SER A 50 2.77 30.08 1.05
CA SER A 50 3.98 29.27 0.80
C SER A 50 4.43 29.29 -0.66
N GLY A 51 3.56 29.69 -1.59
CA GLY A 51 3.75 29.55 -3.03
C GLY A 51 3.43 28.16 -3.58
N TRP A 52 2.84 27.26 -2.78
CA TRP A 52 2.58 25.87 -3.16
C TRP A 52 1.20 25.37 -2.69
N VAL A 53 0.54 24.57 -3.52
CA VAL A 53 -0.74 23.90 -3.26
C VAL A 53 -0.62 22.40 -3.52
N TYR A 54 -1.24 21.55 -2.71
CA TYR A 54 -1.29 20.12 -2.99
C TYR A 54 -2.15 19.81 -4.23
N GLY A 55 -1.70 18.90 -5.08
CA GLY A 55 -2.41 18.54 -6.32
C GLY A 55 -3.68 17.73 -6.10
N ASP A 56 -4.54 17.67 -7.12
CA ASP A 56 -5.84 17.00 -7.11
C ASP A 56 -5.79 15.49 -6.79
N LEU A 57 -4.64 14.85 -6.99
CA LEU A 57 -4.44 13.42 -6.71
C LEU A 57 -3.94 13.14 -5.28
N SER A 58 -3.76 14.18 -4.46
CA SER A 58 -3.39 14.02 -3.05
C SER A 58 -4.56 13.46 -2.24
N ALA A 59 -4.33 13.16 -0.96
CA ALA A 59 -5.42 12.76 -0.07
C ALA A 59 -6.59 13.79 -0.10
N PRO A 60 -7.86 13.36 0.01
CA PRO A 60 -9.02 14.26 -0.16
C PRO A 60 -9.03 15.50 0.75
N GLN A 61 -8.40 15.41 1.92
CA GLN A 61 -8.27 16.49 2.90
C GLN A 61 -7.10 17.45 2.61
N LEU A 62 -6.21 17.12 1.67
CA LEU A 62 -5.09 17.95 1.26
C LEU A 62 -5.25 18.50 -0.15
N ALA A 63 -5.97 17.81 -1.05
CA ALA A 63 -6.12 18.24 -2.43
C ALA A 63 -6.67 19.68 -2.54
N GLY A 64 -5.88 20.59 -3.13
CA GLY A 64 -6.21 22.00 -3.25
C GLY A 64 -5.93 22.86 -2.01
N GLU A 65 -5.44 22.27 -0.92
CA GLU A 65 -4.99 23.00 0.27
C GLU A 65 -3.58 23.54 0.08
N CYS A 66 -3.33 24.72 0.63
CA CYS A 66 -2.00 25.31 0.62
C CYS A 66 -1.03 24.51 1.48
N VAL A 67 0.20 24.34 1.01
CA VAL A 67 1.26 23.73 1.81
C VAL A 67 1.65 24.69 2.94
N ASP A 68 1.70 24.23 4.17
CA ASP A 68 2.16 25.05 5.31
C ASP A 68 3.63 25.41 5.11
N GLY A 69 3.91 26.71 4.98
CA GLY A 69 5.23 27.23 4.61
C GLY A 69 6.31 27.17 5.69
N GLU A 70 6.15 26.34 6.73
CA GLU A 70 7.04 26.36 7.90
C GLU A 70 8.24 25.41 7.82
N ASP A 71 8.23 24.43 6.92
CA ASP A 71 9.39 23.54 6.70
C ASP A 71 9.99 23.78 5.32
N GLY A 72 10.74 24.87 5.22
CA GLY A 72 11.66 25.07 4.10
C GLY A 72 12.55 23.83 3.96
N SER A 73 12.34 23.10 2.86
CA SER A 73 13.24 22.06 2.36
C SER A 73 14.68 22.48 2.61
N THR A 74 15.42 21.70 3.38
CA THR A 74 16.87 21.87 3.59
C THR A 74 17.65 21.43 2.36
N GLY A 75 17.18 21.85 1.18
CA GLY A 75 17.91 21.85 -0.08
C GLY A 75 19.19 22.66 0.09
N THR A 76 20.18 22.01 0.67
CA THR A 76 21.54 22.50 0.86
C THR A 76 22.17 22.58 -0.51
N THR A 77 21.90 23.70 -1.20
CA THR A 77 22.66 24.10 -2.36
C THR A 77 24.04 24.47 -1.84
N MET A 78 25.00 23.54 -1.91
CA MET A 78 26.41 23.82 -1.65
C MET A 78 26.94 24.80 -2.70
N GLY A 79 26.76 26.09 -2.44
CA GLY A 79 27.48 27.15 -3.12
C GLY A 79 28.98 27.12 -2.75
N PRO A 80 29.89 27.41 -3.68
CA PRO A 80 31.32 27.33 -3.44
C PRO A 80 31.78 28.34 -2.38
N PRO A 81 32.68 27.95 -1.45
CA PRO A 81 33.13 28.82 -0.38
C PRO A 81 33.95 29.99 -0.93
N GLY A 82 33.48 31.21 -0.66
CA GLY A 82 34.22 32.43 -0.92
C GLY A 82 35.41 32.59 0.03
N GLU A 83 36.58 32.79 -0.56
CA GLU A 83 37.88 33.02 0.09
C GLU A 83 37.91 34.26 0.99
N ALA A 84 38.60 34.12 2.14
CA ALA A 84 39.31 35.22 2.77
C ALA A 84 40.77 34.78 3.00
N GLU A 85 41.68 35.56 2.42
CA GLU A 85 43.14 35.41 2.40
C GLU A 85 43.78 35.35 3.80
N VAL A 86 44.74 34.43 4.02
CA VAL A 86 46.06 34.74 4.62
C VAL A 86 47.13 33.75 4.11
N THR A 87 48.13 34.35 3.47
CA THR A 87 49.41 33.88 2.91
C THR A 87 50.33 33.10 3.88
N THR A 88 51.01 32.04 3.40
CA THR A 88 52.49 31.90 3.24
C THR A 88 52.95 30.43 3.12
N GLY A 89 53.59 30.04 2.00
CA GLY A 89 54.76 29.14 2.06
C GLY A 89 54.82 27.83 1.23
N ASN A 90 55.21 27.98 -0.04
CA ASN A 90 56.13 27.11 -0.82
C ASN A 90 55.65 25.79 -1.50
N PRO A 91 56.25 25.42 -2.67
CA PRO A 91 55.61 24.61 -3.72
C PRO A 91 56.17 23.19 -3.88
N LEU A 92 55.35 22.27 -4.37
CA LEU A 92 55.78 21.00 -5.00
C LEU A 92 54.86 20.62 -6.20
N PRO A 93 55.38 19.83 -7.16
CA PRO A 93 55.02 19.85 -8.59
C PRO A 93 53.83 18.93 -8.98
N PRO A 94 53.32 19.03 -10.24
CA PRO A 94 52.09 18.35 -10.67
C PRO A 94 52.32 16.93 -11.21
N PRO A 95 51.29 16.08 -11.15
CA PRO A 95 50.95 15.14 -12.23
C PRO A 95 49.53 15.52 -12.74
N ASP A 96 49.32 15.98 -13.97
CA ASP A 96 49.50 15.37 -15.30
C ASP A 96 48.79 14.00 -15.49
N GLY A 97 47.95 13.95 -16.54
CA GLY A 97 47.06 12.84 -16.95
C GLY A 97 45.57 13.15 -16.67
N SER A 98 44.73 13.68 -17.57
CA SER A 98 44.47 13.43 -19.01
C SER A 98 44.01 12.01 -19.30
N GLU A 99 42.71 11.86 -19.62
CA GLU A 99 42.02 10.79 -20.39
C GLU A 99 40.51 11.01 -20.11
N GLU A 100 39.72 11.72 -20.93
CA GLU A 100 39.27 11.40 -22.30
C GLU A 100 38.93 9.92 -22.50
N ASP A 101 37.66 9.55 -22.31
CA ASP A 101 37.07 8.47 -23.11
C ASP A 101 35.62 8.81 -23.51
N ASP A 102 35.43 8.88 -24.82
CA ASP A 102 34.25 9.28 -25.55
C ASP A 102 33.66 8.00 -26.18
N GLY A 103 32.74 7.37 -25.45
CA GLY A 103 32.15 6.08 -25.81
C GLY A 103 30.85 6.21 -26.60
N THR A 104 30.91 6.83 -27.78
CA THR A 104 29.82 6.77 -28.77
C THR A 104 29.56 5.33 -29.20
N THR A 105 28.34 4.82 -29.00
CA THR A 105 27.86 3.61 -29.70
C THR A 105 26.52 3.87 -30.36
N SER A 106 26.59 4.20 -31.66
CA SER A 106 25.45 4.10 -32.59
C SER A 106 25.28 2.65 -33.03
N GLY A 107 24.11 2.08 -32.78
CA GLY A 107 23.71 0.77 -33.28
C GLY A 107 22.25 0.78 -33.71
N GLY A 108 22.00 1.12 -34.97
CA GLY A 108 20.69 0.98 -35.61
C GLY A 108 20.45 -0.45 -36.09
N VAL A 109 19.20 -0.91 -35.93
CA VAL A 109 18.53 -2.03 -36.63
C VAL A 109 17.02 -1.83 -36.41
N ASP A 110 16.32 -1.21 -37.37
CA ASP A 110 15.53 -1.81 -38.47
C ASP A 110 14.04 -2.02 -38.08
N PRO A 111 13.09 -1.32 -38.72
CA PRO A 111 11.65 -1.45 -38.44
C PRO A 111 11.05 -2.67 -39.15
N GLY A 112 11.06 -3.81 -38.46
CA GLY A 112 10.40 -5.04 -38.87
C GLY A 112 8.88 -4.96 -38.75
N THR A 113 8.24 -4.39 -39.78
CA THR A 113 6.80 -4.46 -40.01
C THR A 113 6.38 -5.90 -40.30
N THR A 114 5.66 -6.54 -39.38
CA THR A 114 5.03 -7.84 -39.65
C THR A 114 3.50 -7.67 -39.67
N SER A 115 2.97 -7.42 -40.86
CA SER A 115 1.56 -7.58 -41.18
C SER A 115 1.22 -9.07 -41.18
N THR A 116 0.35 -9.53 -40.28
CA THR A 116 -0.26 -10.86 -40.39
C THR A 116 -1.76 -10.79 -40.15
N SER A 117 -2.48 -10.82 -41.26
CA SER A 117 -3.78 -11.47 -41.50
C SER A 117 -4.87 -11.36 -40.43
N SER A 118 -5.67 -10.32 -40.58
CA SER A 118 -7.09 -10.29 -40.23
C SER A 118 -7.83 -11.47 -40.89
N THR A 119 -8.12 -12.50 -40.09
CA THR A 119 -9.11 -13.52 -40.45
C THR A 119 -10.46 -13.01 -40.00
N THR A 120 -11.25 -12.54 -40.96
CA THR A 120 -12.66 -12.21 -40.79
C THR A 120 -13.45 -13.50 -40.59
N THR A 121 -13.62 -13.90 -39.32
CA THR A 121 -14.64 -14.86 -38.93
C THR A 121 -16.01 -14.24 -39.22
N PRO A 122 -16.93 -14.97 -39.88
CA PRO A 122 -18.29 -14.49 -40.09
C PRO A 122 -18.97 -14.19 -38.74
N PRO A 123 -19.93 -13.24 -38.70
CA PRO A 123 -20.68 -12.95 -37.49
C PRO A 123 -21.42 -14.22 -37.05
N ASP A 124 -20.92 -14.84 -35.99
CA ASP A 124 -21.62 -15.90 -35.30
C ASP A 124 -22.86 -15.26 -34.66
N THR A 125 -24.02 -15.50 -35.28
CA THR A 125 -25.33 -15.23 -34.69
C THR A 125 -25.65 -16.28 -33.62
N GLY A 126 -24.68 -16.52 -32.73
CA GLY A 126 -24.93 -17.23 -31.50
C GLY A 126 -26.08 -16.55 -30.76
N PRO A 127 -26.86 -17.30 -29.96
CA PRO A 127 -27.83 -16.68 -29.06
C PRO A 127 -27.12 -15.55 -28.29
N PRO A 128 -27.81 -14.43 -28.01
CA PRO A 128 -27.22 -13.36 -27.20
C PRO A 128 -26.58 -14.02 -25.97
N PRO A 129 -25.35 -13.62 -25.58
CA PRO A 129 -24.78 -14.12 -24.34
C PRO A 129 -25.87 -13.98 -23.30
N THR A 130 -26.26 -15.11 -22.69
CA THR A 130 -27.13 -15.03 -21.54
C THR A 130 -26.37 -14.14 -20.59
N ASP A 131 -26.95 -12.97 -20.35
CA ASP A 131 -26.66 -12.13 -19.21
C ASP A 131 -26.92 -13.05 -18.01
N ASP A 132 -25.89 -13.83 -17.67
CA ASP A 132 -25.96 -14.82 -16.60
C ASP A 132 -26.10 -14.13 -15.24
N GLY A 133 -26.25 -12.79 -15.24
CA GLY A 133 -26.70 -12.03 -14.10
C GLY A 133 -25.84 -12.36 -12.91
N MET A 134 -24.51 -12.25 -13.08
CA MET A 134 -23.53 -12.36 -12.01
C MET A 134 -23.82 -11.18 -11.06
N SER A 135 -24.87 -11.37 -10.27
CA SER A 135 -25.27 -10.47 -9.22
C SER A 135 -24.20 -10.62 -8.17
N CYS A 136 -23.54 -9.51 -7.85
CA CYS A 136 -22.61 -9.45 -6.73
C CYS A 136 -23.24 -10.16 -5.53
N PRO A 137 -22.54 -11.13 -4.93
CA PRO A 137 -23.00 -11.68 -3.68
C PRO A 137 -23.14 -10.52 -2.68
N PRO A 138 -24.19 -10.52 -1.85
CA PRO A 138 -24.41 -9.44 -0.90
C PRO A 138 -23.34 -9.40 0.21
N ARG A 139 -22.53 -10.46 0.33
CA ARG A 139 -21.52 -10.66 1.35
C ARG A 139 -20.46 -11.63 0.85
N GLU A 140 -19.20 -11.21 0.91
CA GLU A 140 -18.03 -12.06 0.67
C GLU A 140 -17.17 -12.09 1.92
N GLU A 141 -16.62 -13.26 2.23
CA GLU A 141 -15.78 -13.50 3.40
C GLU A 141 -14.56 -14.31 2.97
N PHE A 142 -13.39 -13.90 3.46
CA PHE A 142 -12.13 -14.55 3.19
C PHE A 142 -11.42 -14.78 4.51
N LEU A 143 -10.98 -16.02 4.74
CA LEU A 143 -10.07 -16.36 5.82
C LEU A 143 -8.82 -16.95 5.19
N VAL A 144 -7.71 -16.22 5.26
CA VAL A 144 -6.44 -16.60 4.65
C VAL A 144 -5.42 -16.82 5.76
N TRP A 145 -4.92 -18.04 5.87
CA TRP A 145 -3.89 -18.41 6.85
C TRP A 145 -2.50 -18.16 6.29
N VAL A 146 -1.52 -17.90 7.17
CA VAL A 146 -0.11 -17.73 6.78
C VAL A 146 0.45 -18.94 6.01
N GLU A 147 -0.05 -20.15 6.28
CA GLU A 147 0.38 -21.36 5.56
C GLU A 147 0.01 -21.35 4.07
N ASP A 148 -0.97 -20.55 3.67
CA ASP A 148 -1.43 -20.36 2.29
C ASP A 148 -0.91 -19.05 1.67
N SER A 149 -0.08 -18.30 2.40
CA SER A 149 0.43 -16.98 2.00
C SER A 149 1.84 -17.05 1.42
N GLU A 150 2.21 -15.99 0.67
CA GLU A 150 3.58 -15.84 0.17
C GLU A 150 4.46 -15.16 1.22
N ILE A 151 5.63 -15.75 1.52
CA ILE A 151 6.58 -15.24 2.51
C ILE A 151 7.86 -14.79 1.81
N MET A 152 8.28 -13.55 2.05
CA MET A 152 9.58 -13.03 1.61
C MET A 152 10.49 -12.76 2.80
N ALA A 153 11.69 -13.35 2.77
CA ALA A 153 12.71 -13.17 3.79
C ALA A 153 13.06 -11.67 4.01
N PRO A 154 13.46 -11.27 5.23
CA PRO A 154 13.69 -12.06 6.43
C PRO A 154 12.43 -12.46 7.23
N MET A 155 11.22 -12.28 6.69
CA MET A 155 10.01 -12.85 7.30
C MET A 155 10.17 -14.37 7.42
N GLN A 156 9.93 -14.89 8.62
CA GLN A 156 10.02 -16.29 9.00
C GLN A 156 8.67 -16.80 9.48
N THR A 157 8.54 -18.12 9.66
CA THR A 157 7.32 -18.74 10.19
C THR A 157 7.61 -19.65 11.36
N GLU A 158 6.74 -19.64 12.37
CA GLU A 158 6.77 -20.59 13.49
C GLU A 158 5.36 -21.14 13.77
N VAL A 159 5.28 -22.24 14.53
CA VAL A 159 4.01 -22.86 14.96
C VAL A 159 3.43 -22.12 16.17
N ALA A 160 2.22 -21.60 16.04
CA ALA A 160 1.44 -21.01 17.13
C ALA A 160 0.84 -22.08 18.04
N SER A 161 1.67 -22.75 18.84
CA SER A 161 1.27 -23.91 19.65
C SER A 161 0.17 -23.63 20.69
N SER A 162 -0.05 -22.36 21.04
CA SER A 162 -1.12 -21.91 21.93
C SER A 162 -2.47 -21.71 21.24
N LEU A 163 -2.53 -21.72 19.91
CA LEU A 163 -3.76 -21.60 19.14
C LEU A 163 -4.36 -22.99 18.85
N PRO A 164 -5.70 -23.14 18.79
CA PRO A 164 -6.34 -24.35 18.32
C PRO A 164 -5.86 -24.74 16.91
N GLY A 165 -5.44 -25.99 16.74
CA GLY A 165 -4.91 -26.49 15.46
C GLY A 165 -3.43 -26.20 15.23
N ALA A 166 -2.79 -25.40 16.08
CA ALA A 166 -1.38 -25.02 15.98
C ALA A 166 -0.96 -24.52 14.57
N PRO A 167 -1.65 -23.50 14.02
CA PRO A 167 -1.34 -22.94 12.71
C PRO A 167 0.06 -22.31 12.69
N LEU A 168 0.59 -22.06 11.49
CA LEU A 168 1.77 -21.23 11.33
C LEU A 168 1.43 -19.74 11.56
N TYR A 169 2.40 -18.99 12.05
CA TYR A 169 2.39 -17.54 12.09
C TYR A 169 3.68 -16.99 11.48
N ALA A 170 3.57 -15.83 10.84
CA ALA A 170 4.67 -15.10 10.24
C ALA A 170 5.20 -14.03 11.21
N TYR A 171 6.51 -13.85 11.26
CA TYR A 171 7.19 -12.82 12.06
C TYR A 171 8.55 -12.44 11.45
N SER A 172 9.07 -11.27 11.82
CA SER A 172 10.45 -10.86 11.52
C SER A 172 11.14 -10.38 12.79
N GLU A 173 12.44 -10.63 12.90
CA GLU A 173 13.28 -10.03 13.96
C GLU A 173 13.76 -8.62 13.57
N GLU A 174 13.63 -8.26 12.28
CA GLU A 174 14.07 -6.99 11.71
C GLU A 174 12.86 -6.11 11.36
N GLU A 175 12.88 -4.88 11.85
CA GLU A 175 11.86 -3.87 11.59
C GLU A 175 11.73 -3.55 10.10
N GLY A 176 10.53 -3.63 9.55
CA GLY A 176 10.23 -3.18 8.19
C GLY A 176 10.87 -4.01 7.06
N ILE A 177 11.51 -5.15 7.33
CA ILE A 177 12.11 -5.99 6.28
C ILE A 177 11.42 -7.35 6.22
N GLY A 178 11.18 -7.83 5.00
CA GLY A 178 10.47 -9.07 4.74
C GLY A 178 8.97 -8.85 4.73
N THR A 179 8.23 -9.74 4.09
CA THR A 179 6.78 -9.61 3.92
C THR A 179 6.09 -10.95 4.10
N VAL A 180 4.84 -10.89 4.54
CA VAL A 180 3.83 -11.91 4.23
C VAL A 180 2.75 -11.26 3.37
N THR A 181 2.37 -11.93 2.28
CA THR A 181 1.38 -11.44 1.34
C THR A 181 0.18 -12.38 1.30
N PHE A 182 -0.99 -11.85 1.66
CA PHE A 182 -2.27 -12.54 1.62
C PHE A 182 -2.99 -12.15 0.34
N HIS A 183 -3.45 -13.15 -0.42
CA HIS A 183 -4.14 -12.94 -1.69
C HIS A 183 -5.63 -13.21 -1.53
N ILE A 184 -6.47 -12.31 -2.04
CA ILE A 184 -7.92 -12.49 -2.15
C ILE A 184 -8.38 -12.13 -3.56
N GLU A 185 -9.58 -12.58 -3.93
CA GLU A 185 -10.20 -12.25 -5.21
C GLU A 185 -11.66 -11.86 -4.98
N LEU A 186 -11.97 -10.57 -5.13
CA LEU A 186 -13.32 -10.03 -4.98
C LEU A 186 -14.13 -10.29 -6.24
N GLN A 187 -15.36 -10.77 -6.09
CA GLN A 187 -16.26 -10.95 -7.24
C GLN A 187 -16.85 -9.63 -7.72
N CYS A 188 -16.81 -8.58 -6.88
CA CYS A 188 -17.30 -7.26 -7.21
C CYS A 188 -16.53 -6.15 -6.47
N GLU A 189 -16.60 -4.94 -7.02
CA GLU A 189 -16.18 -3.73 -6.31
C GLU A 189 -16.99 -3.57 -5.01
N ALA A 190 -16.28 -3.43 -3.88
CA ALA A 190 -16.88 -3.37 -2.56
C ALA A 190 -15.99 -2.58 -1.58
N THR A 191 -16.56 -2.19 -0.45
CA THR A 191 -15.76 -1.81 0.73
C THR A 191 -15.43 -3.08 1.49
N VAL A 192 -14.15 -3.32 1.76
CA VAL A 192 -13.66 -4.44 2.57
C VAL A 192 -13.22 -3.97 3.95
N TYR A 193 -13.44 -4.83 4.94
CA TYR A 193 -13.04 -4.68 6.32
C TYR A 193 -12.12 -5.84 6.67
N ALA A 194 -11.00 -5.57 7.34
CA ALA A 194 -9.99 -6.58 7.59
C ALA A 194 -9.61 -6.67 9.08
N TRP A 195 -9.26 -7.88 9.50
CA TRP A 195 -8.76 -8.21 10.82
C TRP A 195 -7.56 -9.14 10.70
N GLY A 196 -6.57 -8.98 11.55
CA GLY A 196 -5.47 -9.95 11.68
C GLY A 196 -5.60 -10.75 12.96
N LEU A 197 -5.32 -12.06 12.87
CA LEU A 197 -5.09 -12.89 14.04
C LEU A 197 -3.62 -12.72 14.45
N VAL A 198 -3.39 -11.86 15.43
CA VAL A 198 -2.05 -11.39 15.80
C VAL A 198 -1.62 -11.88 17.17
N LEU A 199 -0.30 -11.96 17.33
CA LEU A 199 0.41 -12.24 18.57
C LEU A 199 0.94 -10.93 19.14
N ASP A 200 0.54 -10.64 20.37
CA ASP A 200 1.17 -9.66 21.25
C ASP A 200 1.92 -10.44 22.35
N PRO A 201 3.26 -10.45 22.35
CA PRO A 201 4.04 -11.21 23.31
C PRO A 201 4.02 -10.61 24.73
N VAL A 202 3.78 -9.30 24.90
CA VAL A 202 3.78 -8.62 26.20
C VAL A 202 2.51 -7.77 26.40
N PRO A 203 1.33 -8.41 26.53
CA PRO A 203 0.04 -7.70 26.58
C PRO A 203 0.03 -6.45 27.47
N GLY A 204 -0.27 -5.29 26.90
CA GLY A 204 -0.36 -4.03 27.63
C GLY A 204 0.05 -2.81 26.81
N ASP A 205 0.43 -1.75 27.52
CA ASP A 205 0.97 -0.51 26.94
C ASP A 205 2.44 -0.41 27.38
N ASN A 206 3.32 -1.12 26.66
CA ASN A 206 4.76 -1.18 26.96
C ASN A 206 5.60 -0.71 25.76
N PRO A 207 5.59 0.60 25.45
CA PRO A 207 6.04 1.16 24.17
C PRO A 207 7.54 1.06 23.87
N SER A 208 8.34 0.40 24.73
CA SER A 208 9.79 0.26 24.53
C SER A 208 10.29 -1.18 24.45
N GLU A 209 9.44 -2.16 24.74
CA GLU A 209 9.86 -3.56 24.85
C GLU A 209 8.86 -4.56 24.25
N ASP A 210 7.82 -4.07 23.58
CA ASP A 210 6.70 -4.89 23.13
C ASP A 210 6.43 -4.67 21.63
N PRO A 211 6.90 -5.58 20.75
CA PRO A 211 6.58 -5.49 19.34
C PRO A 211 5.11 -5.84 19.13
N ASP A 212 4.32 -4.86 18.73
CA ASP A 212 2.86 -4.92 18.68
C ASP A 212 2.28 -4.17 17.46
N SER A 213 3.10 -3.99 16.42
CA SER A 213 2.72 -3.27 15.21
C SER A 213 3.15 -3.95 13.90
N PHE A 214 2.41 -3.65 12.83
CA PHE A 214 2.72 -4.04 11.45
C PHE A 214 2.59 -2.85 10.49
N ASN A 215 3.47 -2.75 9.50
CA ASN A 215 3.24 -1.94 8.30
C ASN A 215 2.38 -2.74 7.32
N ILE A 216 1.31 -2.13 6.81
CA ILE A 216 0.34 -2.78 5.92
C ILE A 216 0.14 -1.98 4.64
N SER A 217 0.03 -2.66 3.50
CA SER A 217 -0.43 -2.06 2.24
C SER A 217 -1.37 -3.00 1.50
N ILE A 218 -2.27 -2.43 0.69
CA ILE A 218 -3.18 -3.20 -0.18
C ILE A 218 -2.88 -2.79 -1.62
N ASP A 219 -2.58 -3.76 -2.47
CA ASP A 219 -2.24 -3.57 -3.89
C ASP A 219 -1.09 -2.60 -4.13
N GLY A 220 -0.13 -2.55 -3.20
CA GLY A 220 0.99 -1.62 -3.25
C GLY A 220 0.61 -0.16 -2.98
N SER A 221 -0.52 0.09 -2.31
CA SER A 221 -0.83 1.39 -1.72
C SER A 221 0.29 1.87 -0.79
N ILE A 222 0.22 3.13 -0.38
CA ILE A 222 1.04 3.63 0.73
C ILE A 222 0.87 2.68 1.91
N GLU A 223 1.97 2.38 2.56
CA GLU A 223 1.91 1.64 3.81
C GLU A 223 1.40 2.52 4.95
N GLY A 224 0.51 1.94 5.73
CA GLY A 224 0.11 2.50 7.02
C GLY A 224 0.68 1.67 8.16
N LEU A 225 1.00 2.33 9.26
CA LEU A 225 1.35 1.64 10.51
C LEU A 225 0.07 1.21 11.22
N TRP A 226 -0.04 -0.07 11.50
CA TRP A 226 -1.12 -0.67 12.27
C TRP A 226 -0.58 -1.10 13.64
N GLU A 227 -0.87 -0.30 14.66
CA GLU A 227 -0.53 -0.58 16.06
C GLU A 227 -1.72 -1.26 16.76
N TYR A 228 -1.50 -2.44 17.33
CA TYR A 228 -2.58 -3.28 17.88
C TYR A 228 -2.41 -3.71 19.34
N GLY A 229 -1.27 -3.51 20.02
CA GLY A 229 -1.04 -4.13 21.35
C GLY A 229 -1.96 -3.63 22.46
N CYS A 230 -2.39 -2.39 22.41
CA CYS A 230 -3.51 -1.85 23.18
C CYS A 230 -4.85 -2.64 23.04
N ALA A 231 -5.07 -3.38 21.95
CA ALA A 231 -6.19 -4.30 21.84
C ALA A 231 -6.06 -5.50 22.81
N PHE A 232 -4.89 -5.73 23.38
CA PHE A 232 -4.59 -6.78 24.35
C PHE A 232 -4.63 -6.30 25.81
N GLU A 233 -4.91 -5.01 26.07
CA GLU A 233 -4.99 -4.51 27.44
C GLU A 233 -6.04 -5.30 28.25
N GLY A 234 -5.59 -5.94 29.33
CA GLY A 234 -6.43 -6.78 30.19
C GLY A 234 -6.79 -8.16 29.62
N SER A 235 -6.20 -8.55 28.48
CA SER A 235 -6.33 -9.89 27.92
C SER A 235 -5.57 -10.92 28.76
N ALA A 236 -6.13 -12.13 28.85
CA ALA A 236 -5.44 -13.29 29.42
C ALA A 236 -4.69 -14.11 28.35
N THR A 237 -4.87 -13.76 27.07
CA THR A 237 -4.27 -14.43 25.92
C THR A 237 -3.41 -13.44 25.14
N ASN A 238 -2.31 -13.96 24.61
CA ASN A 238 -1.39 -13.24 23.73
C ASN A 238 -1.82 -13.31 22.26
N TRP A 239 -2.91 -14.01 21.96
CA TRP A 239 -3.52 -14.07 20.62
C TRP A 239 -4.89 -13.43 20.61
N ARG A 240 -5.18 -12.66 19.55
CA ARG A 240 -6.48 -12.02 19.34
C ARG A 240 -6.70 -11.71 17.86
N TRP A 241 -7.96 -11.70 17.44
CA TRP A 241 -8.37 -10.97 16.24
C TRP A 241 -8.41 -9.47 16.55
N ALA A 242 -7.51 -8.72 15.94
CA ALA A 242 -7.47 -7.28 16.01
C ALA A 242 -7.90 -6.66 14.66
N PRO A 243 -8.77 -5.64 14.66
CA PRO A 243 -9.14 -4.95 13.44
C PRO A 243 -7.92 -4.24 12.85
N ILE A 244 -7.76 -4.35 11.54
CA ILE A 244 -6.70 -3.68 10.80
C ILE A 244 -7.12 -2.22 10.61
N HIS A 245 -6.34 -1.29 11.17
CA HIS A 245 -6.67 0.12 11.14
C HIS A 245 -5.40 1.01 11.06
N PRO A 246 -4.96 1.43 9.87
CA PRO A 246 -3.67 2.11 9.67
C PRO A 246 -3.63 3.60 10.06
N ILE A 247 -4.78 4.21 10.40
CA ILE A 247 -4.90 5.67 10.62
C ILE A 247 -5.05 6.02 12.09
N GLU A 248 -5.87 5.23 12.78
CA GLU A 248 -6.12 5.32 14.22
C GLU A 248 -5.48 4.09 14.87
N PRO A 249 -4.36 4.26 15.58
CA PRO A 249 -3.76 3.16 16.32
C PRO A 249 -4.75 2.68 17.39
N CYS A 250 -4.70 1.40 17.74
CA CYS A 250 -5.58 0.85 18.79
C CYS A 250 -7.07 0.90 18.50
N SER A 251 -7.47 1.16 17.25
CA SER A 251 -8.88 1.20 16.91
C SER A 251 -9.54 -0.15 17.20
N ARG A 252 -10.77 -0.11 17.70
CA ARG A 252 -11.61 -1.30 17.89
C ARG A 252 -12.59 -1.52 16.74
N THR A 253 -12.56 -0.62 15.77
CA THR A 253 -13.38 -0.64 14.57
C THR A 253 -12.49 -0.95 13.37
N PRO A 254 -12.89 -1.87 12.48
CA PRO A 254 -12.15 -2.12 11.26
C PRO A 254 -12.15 -0.88 10.37
N PHE A 255 -11.04 -0.62 9.69
CA PHE A 255 -10.97 0.39 8.65
C PHE A 255 -11.59 -0.15 7.36
N GLY A 256 -12.59 0.54 6.81
CA GLY A 256 -13.19 0.19 5.53
C GLY A 256 -12.36 0.72 4.36
N LEU A 257 -11.88 -0.18 3.49
CA LEU A 257 -11.16 0.18 2.27
C LEU A 257 -12.00 -0.15 1.03
N GLY A 258 -12.17 0.81 0.13
CA GLY A 258 -12.76 0.54 -1.19
C GLY A 258 -11.79 -0.27 -2.05
N ALA A 259 -12.25 -1.40 -2.57
CA ALA A 259 -11.50 -2.30 -3.44
C ALA A 259 -12.30 -2.61 -4.70
N ALA A 260 -11.61 -2.71 -5.84
CA ALA A 260 -12.22 -3.01 -7.13
C ALA A 260 -12.65 -4.49 -7.22
N GLU A 261 -13.32 -4.87 -8.31
CA GLU A 261 -13.47 -6.29 -8.65
C GLU A 261 -12.11 -6.88 -9.06
N GLY A 262 -11.83 -8.13 -8.63
CA GLY A 262 -10.68 -8.90 -9.07
C GLY A 262 -9.67 -9.21 -7.96
N PRO A 263 -8.41 -9.51 -8.34
CA PRO A 263 -7.40 -9.95 -7.39
C PRO A 263 -6.83 -8.78 -6.59
N HIS A 264 -6.65 -9.00 -5.29
CA HIS A 264 -6.01 -8.07 -4.36
C HIS A 264 -4.94 -8.75 -3.53
N SER A 265 -3.93 -7.98 -3.14
CA SER A 265 -2.85 -8.43 -2.27
C SER A 265 -2.74 -7.53 -1.05
N LEU A 266 -2.96 -8.09 0.14
CA LEU A 266 -2.64 -7.46 1.41
C LEU A 266 -1.21 -7.85 1.81
N ILE A 267 -0.31 -6.87 1.85
CA ILE A 267 1.09 -7.05 2.20
C ILE A 267 1.28 -6.58 3.64
N VAL A 268 1.89 -7.41 4.46
CA VAL A 268 2.16 -7.14 5.88
C VAL A 268 3.65 -7.29 6.15
N ARG A 269 4.23 -6.30 6.83
CA ARG A 269 5.63 -6.29 7.31
C ARG A 269 5.66 -5.93 8.78
N ASN A 270 6.58 -6.49 9.54
CA ASN A 270 6.76 -6.12 10.94
C ASN A 270 6.94 -4.59 11.07
N GLY A 271 6.11 -3.95 11.89
CA GLY A 271 6.20 -2.54 12.22
C GLY A 271 7.36 -2.26 13.15
N GLU A 272 7.72 -3.28 13.96
CA GLU A 272 8.82 -3.26 14.91
C GLU A 272 9.67 -4.53 14.79
N GLY A 273 10.96 -4.39 15.09
CA GLY A 273 11.88 -5.51 15.21
C GLY A 273 11.72 -6.28 16.52
N GLN A 274 12.59 -7.26 16.73
CA GLN A 274 12.64 -8.01 17.99
C GLN A 274 12.99 -7.10 19.16
N ALA A 275 12.20 -7.16 20.23
CA ALA A 275 12.48 -6.53 21.52
C ALA A 275 12.39 -7.56 22.64
N ALA A 276 13.28 -7.50 23.63
CA ALA A 276 13.31 -8.44 24.77
C ALA A 276 13.32 -9.95 24.42
N ASN A 277 13.79 -10.34 23.24
CA ASN A 277 13.72 -11.70 22.66
C ASN A 277 12.30 -12.17 22.29
N THR A 278 11.37 -11.24 22.10
CA THR A 278 10.02 -11.49 21.61
C THR A 278 9.78 -10.74 20.30
N THR A 279 8.85 -11.22 19.51
CA THR A 279 8.44 -10.65 18.23
C THR A 279 6.92 -10.61 18.14
N SER A 280 6.37 -9.61 17.46
CA SER A 280 5.00 -9.66 16.97
C SER A 280 4.85 -10.80 15.97
N GLY A 281 3.63 -11.27 15.77
CA GLY A 281 3.34 -12.31 14.80
C GLY A 281 1.94 -12.19 14.24
N ILE A 282 1.72 -12.66 13.02
CA ILE A 282 0.40 -12.74 12.39
C ILE A 282 0.17 -14.17 11.89
N ALA A 283 -0.97 -14.78 12.21
CA ALA A 283 -1.30 -16.16 11.83
C ALA A 283 -2.32 -16.23 10.69
N ALA A 284 -3.20 -15.24 10.58
CA ALA A 284 -4.22 -15.19 9.55
C ALA A 284 -4.73 -13.77 9.35
N VAL A 285 -5.39 -13.55 8.21
CA VAL A 285 -6.22 -12.38 7.95
C VAL A 285 -7.65 -12.85 7.65
N TYR A 286 -8.62 -12.18 8.26
CA TYR A 286 -10.03 -12.28 7.91
C TYR A 286 -10.45 -10.99 7.19
N ILE A 287 -11.11 -11.10 6.05
CA ILE A 287 -11.61 -9.98 5.25
C ILE A 287 -13.09 -10.21 4.96
N SER A 288 -13.93 -9.19 5.18
CA SER A 288 -15.36 -9.23 4.86
C SER A 288 -15.79 -7.96 4.13
N THR A 289 -16.83 -8.07 3.29
CA THR A 289 -17.52 -6.91 2.70
C THR A 289 -18.64 -6.34 3.59
N ASP A 290 -18.86 -6.94 4.77
CA ASP A 290 -19.85 -6.51 5.77
C ASP A 290 -19.14 -5.96 7.02
N GLU A 291 -19.38 -4.69 7.36
CA GLU A 291 -18.79 -4.03 8.54
C GLU A 291 -19.19 -4.71 9.85
N GLY A 292 -20.35 -5.38 9.87
CA GLY A 292 -20.88 -6.04 11.05
C GLY A 292 -20.22 -7.39 11.38
N ASP A 293 -19.36 -7.90 10.51
CA ASP A 293 -18.69 -9.16 10.74
C ASP A 293 -17.54 -9.02 11.72
N ASP A 294 -17.51 -9.87 12.73
CA ASP A 294 -16.39 -9.95 13.67
C ASP A 294 -15.86 -11.39 13.68
N PRO A 295 -14.60 -11.65 13.27
CA PRO A 295 -14.04 -12.98 13.33
C PRO A 295 -13.90 -13.53 14.76
N ASN A 296 -14.01 -12.70 15.80
CA ASN A 296 -14.11 -13.19 17.18
C ASN A 296 -15.41 -13.99 17.41
N ASP A 297 -16.49 -13.69 16.69
CA ASP A 297 -17.76 -14.43 16.77
C ASP A 297 -17.73 -15.71 15.92
N ALA A 298 -17.12 -15.64 14.73
CA ALA A 298 -17.05 -16.77 13.79
C ALA A 298 -15.94 -17.78 14.15
N PHE A 299 -14.81 -17.28 14.68
CA PHE A 299 -13.60 -18.04 14.97
C PHE A 299 -13.06 -17.76 16.38
N PRO A 300 -13.82 -18.08 17.44
CA PRO A 300 -13.41 -17.83 18.82
C PRO A 300 -12.14 -18.62 19.17
N LEU A 301 -11.15 -17.92 19.75
CA LEU A 301 -9.86 -18.52 20.11
C LEU A 301 -9.91 -19.32 21.43
N GLY A 302 -10.92 -19.06 22.26
CA GLY A 302 -11.21 -19.84 23.45
C GLY A 302 -12.08 -21.04 23.10
N GLY A 303 -11.61 -22.27 23.40
CA GLY A 303 -12.49 -23.44 23.36
C GLY A 303 -13.74 -23.24 24.25
N PRO A 304 -14.83 -23.97 23.99
CA PRO A 304 -16.09 -23.85 24.74
C PRO A 304 -15.93 -24.08 26.25
#